data_AF-A0A1Y2BPJ4-F1
#
_entry.id   AF-A0A1Y2BPJ4-F1
#
_cell.length_a   1.000
_cell.length_b   1.000
_cell.length_c   1.000
_cell.angle_alpha   90.00
_cell.angle_beta   90.00
_cell.angle_gamma   90.00
#
_symmetry.space_group_name_H-M   'P 1'
#
loop_
_entity.id
_entity.type
_entity.pdbx_description
1 polymer ?
#
loop_
_entity_poly.entity_id
_entity_poly.type
_entity_poly.pdbx_seq_one_letter_code
_entity_poly.pdbx_strand_id
1 'polypeptide(L)'
;MNANSGRWEISLGGVAYQDAPTFMPSNKSTSEDTINVVDVKEPLEVKQRQLPKGVSVKITYLRPKYNHLKQWYETSGNVLVTRAGRVNYKVDETGETRVFGYKASPWANPFKVKEYSLDECLSRFQEHLRRLLEDPVVLTEFLKLADAKEIGCFCLPGDGCHRNVILKMLEEKLEEQCLEG
;
A
#
# COMPACT_ATOMS: atom_id res chain seq x y z
N MET A 1 -39.51 0.45 -29.32
CA MET A 1 -39.65 -0.88 -28.71
C MET A 1 -39.24 -1.90 -29.76
N ASN A 2 -37.96 -2.27 -29.80
CA ASN A 2 -37.46 -3.29 -30.72
C ASN A 2 -36.99 -4.48 -29.88
N ALA A 3 -37.73 -5.58 -29.99
CA ALA A 3 -37.43 -6.86 -29.37
C ALA A 3 -36.29 -7.54 -30.15
N ASN A 4 -35.21 -7.88 -29.47
CA ASN A 4 -34.16 -8.74 -30.00
C ASN A 4 -34.02 -9.95 -29.07
N SER A 5 -34.75 -11.01 -29.37
CA SER A 5 -34.73 -12.28 -28.63
C SER A 5 -33.68 -13.22 -29.24
N GLY A 6 -32.46 -13.15 -28.72
CA GLY A 6 -31.41 -14.14 -28.99
C GLY A 6 -31.60 -15.39 -28.12
N ARG A 7 -32.20 -16.41 -28.72
CA ARG A 7 -32.37 -17.77 -28.18
C ARG A 7 -31.02 -18.50 -28.23
N TRP A 8 -30.50 -18.93 -27.08
CA TRP A 8 -29.36 -19.85 -26.99
C TRP A 8 -29.90 -21.26 -26.72
N GLU A 9 -29.66 -22.17 -27.65
CA GLU A 9 -29.97 -23.59 -27.52
C GLU A 9 -28.89 -24.27 -26.66
N ILE A 10 -29.32 -24.94 -25.59
CA ILE A 10 -28.47 -25.74 -24.72
C ILE A 10 -28.77 -27.21 -25.05
N SER A 11 -27.83 -27.87 -25.72
CA SER A 11 -27.89 -29.33 -25.96
C SER A 11 -27.60 -30.07 -24.66
N LEU A 12 -28.62 -30.72 -24.08
CA LEU A 12 -28.46 -31.69 -23.00
C LEU A 12 -28.15 -33.06 -23.61
N GLY A 13 -26.88 -33.43 -23.56
CA GLY A 13 -26.39 -34.77 -23.89
C GLY A 13 -26.77 -35.76 -22.79
N GLY A 14 -27.39 -36.87 -23.20
CA GLY A 14 -27.95 -37.90 -22.34
C GLY A 14 -26.94 -38.84 -21.68
N VAL A 15 -27.51 -39.58 -20.75
CA VAL A 15 -26.95 -40.48 -19.74
C VAL A 15 -26.42 -41.78 -20.34
N ALA A 16 -25.29 -42.28 -19.83
CA ALA A 16 -25.01 -43.72 -19.79
C ALA A 16 -24.12 -44.02 -18.57
N TYR A 17 -24.72 -44.62 -17.56
CA TYR A 17 -24.09 -45.15 -16.36
C TYR A 17 -23.82 -46.63 -16.61
N GLN A 18 -22.56 -47.04 -16.69
CA GLN A 18 -22.18 -48.46 -16.74
C GLN A 18 -20.97 -48.72 -15.83
N ASP A 19 -21.23 -49.63 -14.90
CA ASP A 19 -20.35 -50.67 -14.36
C ASP A 19 -19.18 -50.27 -13.45
N ALA A 20 -19.48 -50.35 -12.14
CA ALA A 20 -18.51 -50.41 -11.06
C ALA A 20 -17.89 -51.81 -10.95
N PRO A 21 -16.55 -51.95 -10.89
CA PRO A 21 -15.90 -53.17 -10.44
C PRO A 21 -15.72 -53.18 -8.92
N THR A 22 -16.23 -54.25 -8.30
CA THR A 22 -16.10 -54.63 -6.90
C THR A 22 -14.64 -54.86 -6.53
N PHE A 23 -14.06 -53.99 -5.70
CA PHE A 23 -12.72 -54.18 -5.13
C PHE A 23 -12.82 -54.80 -3.73
N MET A 24 -12.34 -56.04 -3.58
CA MET A 24 -12.25 -56.71 -2.28
C MET A 24 -11.04 -56.20 -1.47
N PRO A 25 -11.16 -56.03 -0.14
CA PRO A 25 -10.05 -55.62 0.70
C PRO A 25 -9.16 -56.83 1.04
N SER A 26 -7.90 -56.80 0.57
CA SER A 26 -6.85 -57.69 1.08
C SER A 26 -6.13 -57.02 2.25
N ASN A 27 -6.37 -57.58 3.43
CA ASN A 27 -5.71 -57.27 4.67
C ASN A 27 -4.28 -57.84 4.63
N LYS A 28 -3.25 -56.98 4.69
CA LYS A 28 -1.89 -57.38 5.05
C LYS A 28 -1.33 -56.39 6.06
N SER A 29 -1.31 -56.85 7.30
CA SER A 29 -0.48 -56.34 8.38
C SER A 29 1.00 -56.52 8.03
N THR A 30 1.81 -55.48 8.21
CA THR A 30 3.20 -55.61 8.72
C THR A 30 3.78 -54.24 9.04
N SER A 31 4.53 -54.25 10.15
CA SER A 31 5.60 -53.33 10.59
C SER A 31 5.22 -51.90 10.97
N GLU A 32 5.19 -51.70 12.29
CA GLU A 32 5.40 -50.45 13.00
C GLU A 32 6.77 -49.87 12.64
N ASP A 33 6.80 -48.97 11.66
CA ASP A 33 7.92 -48.05 11.50
C ASP A 33 7.56 -46.74 12.22
N THR A 34 8.27 -46.49 13.31
CA THR A 34 8.30 -45.24 14.05
C THR A 34 8.63 -44.09 13.12
N ILE A 35 7.61 -43.33 12.70
CA ILE A 35 7.81 -42.06 11.99
C ILE A 35 8.23 -41.02 13.03
N ASN A 36 9.47 -40.59 12.88
CA ASN A 36 10.10 -39.51 13.63
C ASN A 36 9.24 -38.25 13.63
N VAL A 37 9.09 -37.72 14.84
CA VAL A 37 8.71 -36.34 15.14
C VAL A 37 9.63 -35.39 14.38
N VAL A 38 9.04 -34.33 13.83
CA VAL A 38 9.55 -32.95 13.64
C VAL A 38 9.37 -32.41 12.23
N ASP A 39 8.32 -31.62 12.04
CA ASP A 39 8.48 -30.32 11.38
C ASP A 39 7.35 -29.40 11.86
N VAL A 40 7.44 -29.01 13.13
CA VAL A 40 6.68 -27.85 13.59
C VAL A 40 7.39 -26.68 12.94
N LYS A 41 6.85 -26.19 11.81
CA LYS A 41 7.34 -24.97 11.16
C LYS A 41 7.53 -23.94 12.26
N GLU A 42 8.79 -23.58 12.51
CA GLU A 42 9.15 -22.43 13.32
C GLU A 42 8.23 -21.28 12.89
N PRO A 43 7.48 -20.65 13.82
CA PRO A 43 6.76 -19.45 13.48
C PRO A 43 7.80 -18.45 13.01
N LEU A 44 7.81 -18.19 11.70
CA LEU A 44 8.67 -17.21 11.07
C LEU A 44 8.50 -15.93 11.87
N GLU A 45 9.59 -15.52 12.53
CA GLU A 45 9.60 -14.38 13.42
C GLU A 45 9.18 -13.15 12.61
N VAL A 46 7.91 -12.74 12.76
CA VAL A 46 7.36 -11.57 12.08
C VAL A 46 8.04 -10.37 12.70
N LYS A 47 9.16 -9.95 12.11
CA LYS A 47 9.79 -8.68 12.46
C LYS A 47 8.75 -7.59 12.25
N GLN A 48 8.21 -7.09 13.35
CA GLN A 48 7.29 -5.96 13.36
C GLN A 48 7.96 -4.82 12.60
N ARG A 49 7.50 -4.55 11.38
CA ARG A 49 8.04 -3.45 10.56
C ARG A 49 7.54 -2.16 11.18
N GLN A 50 8.47 -1.31 11.60
CA GLN A 50 8.10 0.00 12.10
C GLN A 50 7.62 0.87 10.93
N LEU A 51 6.44 1.47 11.06
CA LEU A 51 5.90 2.38 10.05
C LEU A 51 6.79 3.62 9.89
N PRO A 52 6.88 4.18 8.67
CA PRO A 52 7.61 5.40 8.40
C PRO A 52 7.09 6.57 9.25
N LYS A 53 8.01 7.44 9.66
CA LYS A 53 7.64 8.63 10.43
C LYS A 53 6.96 9.67 9.55
N GLY A 54 5.78 10.12 9.93
CA GLY A 54 5.15 11.28 9.31
C GLY A 54 5.83 12.60 9.71
N VAL A 55 6.27 13.40 8.74
CA VAL A 55 6.94 14.69 9.00
C VAL A 55 6.31 15.86 8.24
N SER A 56 6.39 17.04 8.84
CA SER A 56 6.12 18.30 8.14
C SER A 56 7.40 18.77 7.45
N VAL A 57 7.34 19.03 6.15
CA VAL A 57 8.49 19.49 5.37
C VAL A 57 8.57 21.02 5.27
N LYS A 58 7.73 21.74 6.01
CA LYS A 58 7.90 23.18 6.24
C LYS A 58 9.24 23.41 6.94
N ILE A 59 9.96 24.45 6.50
CA ILE A 59 11.33 24.70 6.95
C ILE A 59 11.48 24.80 8.47
N THR A 60 10.48 25.38 9.13
CA THR A 60 10.41 25.53 10.59
C THR A 60 10.46 24.20 11.34
N TYR A 61 10.00 23.11 10.72
CA TYR A 61 9.95 21.77 11.31
C TYR A 61 11.05 20.83 10.80
N LEU A 62 11.62 21.13 9.63
CA LEU A 62 12.80 20.44 9.12
C LEU A 62 14.06 20.79 9.92
N ARG A 63 14.14 22.02 10.44
CA ARG A 63 15.18 22.43 11.38
C ARG A 63 14.92 21.80 12.75
N PRO A 64 15.97 21.34 13.46
CA PRO A 64 17.39 21.63 13.24
C PRO A 64 18.12 20.68 12.28
N LYS A 65 17.47 19.63 11.76
CA LYS A 65 18.16 18.57 11.01
C LYS A 65 18.51 18.94 9.58
N TYR A 66 17.68 19.75 8.93
CA TYR A 66 17.84 20.13 7.53
C TYR A 66 17.70 21.64 7.35
N ASN A 67 18.57 22.22 6.52
CA ASN A 67 18.59 23.65 6.25
C ASN A 67 17.51 24.08 5.25
N HIS A 68 17.06 23.14 4.40
CA HIS A 68 16.02 23.35 3.38
C HIS A 68 15.43 22.04 2.87
N LEU A 69 14.25 22.12 2.22
CA LEU A 69 13.52 20.96 1.68
C LEU A 69 14.38 20.11 0.74
N LYS A 70 15.20 20.71 -0.12
CA LYS A 70 16.05 19.97 -1.07
C LYS A 70 16.95 18.95 -0.36
N GLN A 71 17.56 19.33 0.77
CA GLN A 71 18.43 18.45 1.54
C GLN A 71 17.64 17.28 2.16
N TRP A 72 16.45 17.57 2.70
CA TRP A 72 15.55 16.53 3.20
C TRP A 72 15.10 15.58 2.08
N TYR A 73 14.74 16.12 0.92
CA TYR A 73 14.25 15.37 -0.23
C TYR A 73 15.33 14.47 -0.86
N GLU A 74 16.59 14.89 -0.84
CA GLU A 74 17.73 14.12 -1.37
C GLU A 74 18.26 13.09 -0.37
N THR A 75 17.79 13.10 0.88
CA THR A 75 18.19 12.12 1.88
C THR A 75 17.54 10.77 1.59
N SER A 76 18.36 9.71 1.55
CA SER A 76 17.89 8.35 1.31
C SER A 76 16.80 7.93 2.32
N GLY A 77 15.74 7.31 1.80
CA GLY A 77 14.57 6.84 2.56
C GLY A 77 13.50 7.91 2.83
N ASN A 78 13.72 9.18 2.50
CA ASN A 78 12.69 10.20 2.64
C ASN A 78 11.78 10.25 1.41
N VAL A 79 10.46 10.27 1.61
CA VAL A 79 9.46 10.25 0.54
C VAL A 79 8.50 11.42 0.67
N LEU A 80 8.47 12.29 -0.35
CA LEU A 80 7.51 13.40 -0.41
C LEU A 80 6.20 12.92 -1.05
N VAL A 81 5.06 13.14 -0.39
CA VAL A 81 3.73 12.70 -0.87
C VAL A 81 2.85 13.86 -1.36
N THR A 82 3.46 14.95 -1.79
CA THR A 82 2.75 16.16 -2.21
C THR A 82 2.57 16.22 -3.73
N ARG A 83 1.71 17.12 -4.20
CA ARG A 83 1.68 17.51 -5.62
C ARG A 83 2.99 18.14 -6.05
N ALA A 84 3.22 18.26 -7.36
CA ALA A 84 4.37 18.96 -7.89
C ALA A 84 4.41 20.41 -7.39
N GLY A 85 5.62 20.91 -7.16
CA GLY A 85 5.80 22.24 -6.60
C GLY A 85 7.21 22.77 -6.77
N ARG A 86 7.39 24.00 -6.31
CA ARG A 86 8.67 24.71 -6.32
C ARG A 86 8.83 25.43 -5.00
N VAL A 87 10.03 25.40 -4.43
CA VAL A 87 10.37 26.15 -3.22
C VAL A 87 11.68 26.89 -3.42
N ASN A 88 11.74 28.10 -2.89
CA ASN A 88 13.00 28.84 -2.82
C ASN A 88 13.80 28.36 -1.61
N TYR A 89 15.12 28.26 -1.75
CA TYR A 89 16.03 27.98 -0.65
C TYR A 89 17.29 28.81 -0.78
N LYS A 90 17.97 29.07 0.34
CA LYS A 90 19.29 29.70 0.34
C LYS A 90 20.36 28.61 0.30
N VAL A 91 21.37 28.78 -0.55
CA VAL A 91 22.55 27.90 -0.57
C VAL A 91 23.40 28.20 0.66
N ASP A 92 23.77 27.17 1.41
CA ASP A 92 24.47 27.34 2.69
C ASP A 92 25.83 28.04 2.55
N GLU A 93 26.55 27.79 1.45
CA GLU A 93 27.89 28.36 1.21
C GLU A 93 27.86 29.82 0.73
N THR A 94 26.93 30.19 -0.15
CA THR A 94 26.93 31.49 -0.83
C THR A 94 25.84 32.44 -0.34
N GLY A 95 24.82 31.93 0.36
CA GLY A 95 23.63 32.69 0.74
C GLY A 95 22.70 33.04 -0.44
N GLU A 96 23.04 32.62 -1.66
CA GLU A 96 22.25 32.86 -2.87
C GLU A 96 20.89 32.15 -2.79
N THR A 97 19.83 32.80 -3.27
CA THR A 97 18.50 32.18 -3.37
C THR A 97 18.39 31.37 -4.66
N ARG A 98 18.09 30.08 -4.53
CA ARG A 98 17.82 29.17 -5.66
C ARG A 98 16.43 28.57 -5.57
N VAL A 99 15.94 28.06 -6.70
CA VAL A 99 14.65 27.38 -6.80
C VAL A 99 14.87 25.88 -6.86
N PHE A 100 14.19 25.14 -6.00
CA PHE A 100 14.12 23.68 -6.05
C PHE A 100 12.72 23.25 -6.50
N GLY A 101 12.64 22.58 -7.65
CA GLY A 101 11.41 21.98 -8.16
C GLY A 101 11.36 20.49 -7.83
N TYR A 102 10.20 20.00 -7.41
CA TYR A 102 9.95 18.58 -7.15
C TYR A 102 8.71 18.09 -7.88
N LYS A 103 8.73 16.80 -8.26
CA LYS A 103 7.65 16.16 -9.01
C LYS A 103 6.47 15.82 -8.10
N ALA A 104 5.30 15.60 -8.72
CA ALA A 104 4.14 15.11 -7.99
C ALA A 104 4.37 13.67 -7.55
N SER A 105 4.05 13.37 -6.30
CA SER A 105 3.97 11.99 -5.83
C SER A 105 2.79 11.27 -6.48
N PRO A 106 2.93 9.97 -6.82
CA PRO A 106 1.79 9.13 -7.20
C PRO A 106 0.69 9.10 -6.12
N TRP A 107 1.08 9.30 -4.87
CA TRP A 107 0.20 9.27 -3.69
C TRP A 107 -0.30 10.65 -3.27
N ALA A 108 -0.11 11.67 -4.11
CA ALA A 108 -0.56 13.01 -3.81
C ALA A 108 -2.10 13.10 -3.80
N ASN A 109 -2.67 13.79 -2.82
CA ASN A 109 -4.11 14.02 -2.78
C ASN A 109 -4.57 14.83 -4.01
N PRO A 110 -5.50 14.33 -4.85
CA PRO A 110 -6.01 15.07 -6.01
C PRO A 110 -7.06 16.14 -5.63
N PHE A 111 -7.71 16.04 -4.47
CA PHE A 111 -8.77 16.95 -4.02
C PHE A 111 -8.23 18.22 -3.36
N LYS A 112 -8.85 19.37 -3.65
CA LYS A 112 -8.36 20.70 -3.26
C LYS A 112 -9.28 21.33 -2.22
N VAL A 113 -8.68 21.96 -1.21
CA VAL A 113 -9.41 22.76 -0.19
C VAL A 113 -10.10 24.00 -0.75
N LYS A 114 -9.80 24.38 -2.00
CA LYS A 114 -10.54 25.40 -2.76
C LYS A 114 -11.93 24.89 -3.19
N GLU A 115 -12.03 23.59 -3.43
CA GLU A 115 -13.21 22.94 -4.03
C GLU A 115 -14.07 22.27 -2.95
N TYR A 116 -13.45 21.81 -1.87
CA TYR A 116 -14.10 21.08 -0.77
C TYR A 116 -13.56 21.54 0.58
N SER A 117 -14.25 21.23 1.67
CA SER A 117 -13.69 21.40 3.02
C SER A 117 -12.46 20.49 3.24
N LEU A 118 -11.67 20.74 4.29
CA LEU A 118 -10.54 19.87 4.62
C LEU A 118 -11.02 18.42 4.88
N ASP A 119 -12.06 18.26 5.70
CA ASP A 119 -12.59 16.94 6.05
C ASP A 119 -13.13 16.21 4.82
N GLU A 120 -13.83 16.93 3.94
CA GLU A 120 -14.32 16.35 2.69
C GLU A 120 -13.17 15.98 1.75
N CYS A 121 -12.13 16.82 1.64
CA CYS A 121 -10.92 16.47 0.87
C CYS A 121 -10.27 15.19 1.39
N LEU A 122 -10.19 15.01 2.71
CA LEU A 122 -9.58 13.83 3.32
C LEU A 122 -10.45 12.59 3.16
N SER A 123 -11.76 12.71 3.34
CA SER A 123 -12.71 11.63 3.12
C SER A 123 -12.68 11.15 1.66
N ARG A 124 -12.71 12.07 0.70
CA ARG A 124 -12.61 11.76 -0.73
C ARG A 124 -11.27 11.13 -1.07
N PHE A 125 -10.18 11.63 -0.47
CA PHE A 125 -8.85 11.07 -0.68
C PHE A 125 -8.72 9.65 -0.14
N GLN A 126 -9.25 9.38 1.06
CA GLN A 126 -9.24 8.05 1.64
C GLN A 126 -9.99 7.05 0.77
N GLU A 127 -11.18 7.42 0.27
CA GLU A 127 -11.95 6.58 -0.65
C GLU A 127 -11.24 6.36 -1.99
N HIS A 128 -10.67 7.43 -2.57
CA HIS A 128 -9.89 7.33 -3.79
C HIS A 128 -8.69 6.40 -3.62
N LEU A 129 -7.97 6.50 -2.51
CA LEU A 129 -6.82 5.66 -2.21
C LEU A 129 -7.24 4.20 -2.06
N ARG A 130 -8.35 3.90 -1.37
CA ARG A 130 -8.86 2.51 -1.26
C ARG A 130 -9.07 1.87 -2.63
N ARG A 131 -9.80 2.56 -3.51
CA ARG A 131 -10.07 2.06 -4.88
C ARG A 131 -8.79 1.89 -5.68
N LEU A 132 -7.85 2.83 -5.54
CA LEU A 132 -6.58 2.77 -6.22
C LEU A 132 -5.75 1.54 -5.79
N LEU A 133 -5.88 1.13 -4.54
CA LEU A 133 -5.18 -0.02 -3.95
C LEU A 133 -5.89 -1.37 -4.19
N GLU A 134 -7.03 -1.39 -4.88
CA GLU A 134 -7.64 -2.65 -5.35
C GLU A 134 -6.82 -3.29 -6.49
N ASP A 135 -6.02 -2.50 -7.21
CA ASP A 135 -5.07 -2.98 -8.19
C ASP A 135 -3.83 -3.58 -7.48
N PRO A 136 -3.52 -4.88 -7.63
CA PRO A 136 -2.39 -5.53 -6.96
C PRO A 136 -1.03 -4.91 -7.29
N VAL A 137 -0.85 -4.38 -8.51
CA VAL A 137 0.40 -3.73 -8.93
C VAL A 137 0.57 -2.43 -8.16
N VAL A 138 -0.50 -1.65 -8.05
CA VAL A 138 -0.50 -0.37 -7.33
C VAL A 138 -0.36 -0.60 -5.82
N LEU A 139 -1.03 -1.62 -5.29
CA LEU A 139 -0.86 -2.05 -3.90
C LEU A 139 0.60 -2.41 -3.60
N THR A 140 1.25 -3.18 -4.47
CA THR A 140 2.66 -3.55 -4.29
C THR A 140 3.56 -2.31 -4.26
N GLU A 141 3.37 -1.36 -5.17
CA GLU A 141 4.12 -0.09 -5.16
C GLU A 141 3.81 0.77 -3.92
N PHE A 142 2.56 0.76 -3.45
CA PHE A 142 2.16 1.48 -2.24
C PHE A 142 2.81 0.91 -1.00
N LEU A 143 2.87 -0.43 -0.88
CA LEU A 143 3.49 -1.11 0.27
C LEU A 143 5.00 -0.82 0.38
N LYS A 144 5.69 -0.45 -0.71
CA LYS A 144 7.09 0.01 -0.65
C LYS A 144 7.27 1.28 0.18
N LEU A 145 6.20 2.04 0.44
CA LEU A 145 6.26 3.15 1.38
C LEU A 145 6.63 2.70 2.80
N ALA A 146 6.44 1.43 3.15
CA ALA A 146 6.86 0.86 4.43
C ALA A 146 8.39 0.88 4.61
N ASP A 147 9.16 0.89 3.52
CA ASP A 147 10.62 0.97 3.56
C ASP A 147 11.12 2.43 3.68
N ALA A 148 10.21 3.41 3.64
CA ALA A 148 10.56 4.79 3.85
C ALA A 148 10.98 5.03 5.31
N LYS A 149 11.92 5.95 5.50
CA LYS A 149 12.29 6.47 6.82
C LYS A 149 11.29 7.53 7.28
N GLU A 150 11.03 8.50 6.40
CA GLU A 150 10.11 9.60 6.67
C GLU A 150 9.20 9.84 5.46
N ILE A 151 7.91 10.06 5.72
CA ILE A 151 6.94 10.50 4.71
C ILE A 151 6.59 11.96 4.97
N GLY A 152 6.84 12.82 3.98
CA GLY A 152 6.77 14.27 4.11
C GLY A 152 5.56 14.93 3.44
N CYS A 153 4.98 15.92 4.11
CA CYS A 153 3.94 16.81 3.57
C CYS A 153 4.10 18.23 4.15
N PHE A 154 3.54 19.27 3.51
CA PHE A 154 3.59 20.66 3.99
C PHE A 154 2.58 20.99 5.11
N CYS A 155 1.68 20.09 5.48
CA CYS A 155 0.76 20.29 6.61
C CYS A 155 1.52 20.34 7.95
N LEU A 156 0.95 21.01 8.96
CA LEU A 156 1.60 21.09 10.27
C LEU A 156 1.57 19.73 10.97
N PRO A 157 2.49 19.48 11.93
CA PRO A 157 2.35 18.34 12.83
C PRO A 157 1.05 18.45 13.63
N GLY A 158 0.36 17.33 13.84
CA GLY A 158 -0.91 17.28 14.57
C GLY A 158 -2.16 17.55 13.71
N ASP A 159 -2.02 18.26 12.59
CA ASP A 159 -3.15 18.47 11.67
C ASP A 159 -3.58 17.16 11.00
N GLY A 160 -4.89 16.98 10.82
CA GLY A 160 -5.45 16.00 9.89
C GLY A 160 -4.99 16.35 8.47
N CYS A 161 -4.25 15.45 7.81
CA CYS A 161 -3.75 15.68 6.46
C CYS A 161 -3.65 14.39 5.65
N HIS A 162 -3.41 14.52 4.33
CA HIS A 162 -3.33 13.38 3.42
C HIS A 162 -2.19 12.40 3.77
N ARG A 163 -1.08 12.89 4.34
CA ARG A 163 0.00 12.01 4.83
C ARG A 163 -0.51 11.08 5.92
N ASN A 164 -1.34 11.57 6.85
CA ASN A 164 -1.86 10.73 7.92
C ASN A 164 -2.81 9.67 7.36
N VAL A 165 -3.59 10.00 6.33
CA VAL A 165 -4.41 9.02 5.60
C VAL A 165 -3.55 7.94 4.95
N ILE A 166 -2.44 8.31 4.31
CA ILE A 166 -1.49 7.36 3.72
C ILE A 166 -0.89 6.44 4.78
N LEU A 167 -0.41 6.99 5.90
CA LEU A 167 0.18 6.20 6.98
C LEU A 167 -0.81 5.21 7.58
N LYS A 168 -2.05 5.67 7.83
CA LYS A 168 -3.13 4.81 8.33
C LYS A 168 -3.46 3.69 7.34
N MET A 169 -3.58 4.01 6.05
CA MET A 169 -3.86 3.01 5.02
C MET A 169 -2.70 2.01 4.86
N LEU A 170 -1.45 2.46 5.02
CA LEU A 170 -0.27 1.61 4.97
C LEU A 170 -0.25 0.61 6.13
N GLU A 171 -0.60 1.07 7.33
CA GLU A 171 -0.77 0.20 8.51
C GLU A 171 -1.85 -0.86 8.26
N GLU A 172 -3.05 -0.44 7.87
CA GLU A 172 -4.18 -1.35 7.55
C GLU A 172 -3.78 -2.41 6.51
N LYS A 173 -3.12 -2.00 5.41
CA LYS A 173 -2.69 -2.93 4.35
C LYS A 173 -1.56 -3.86 4.76
N LEU A 174 -0.63 -3.43 5.61
CA LEU A 174 0.42 -4.32 6.11
C LEU A 174 -0.17 -5.38 7.05
N GLU A 175 -1.12 -5.00 7.89
CA GLU A 175 -1.82 -5.93 8.79
C GLU A 175 -2.63 -6.98 8.01
N GLU A 176 -3.39 -6.56 7.00
CA GLU A 176 -4.14 -7.48 6.11
C GLU A 176 -3.21 -8.53 5.47
N GLN A 177 -2.04 -8.13 4.97
CA GLN A 177 -1.07 -9.04 4.35
C GLN A 177 -0.44 -10.03 5.35
N CYS A 178 -0.38 -9.69 6.64
CA CYS A 178 0.08 -10.60 7.69
C CYS A 178 -1.00 -11.58 8.17
N LEU A 179 -2.28 -11.32 7.90
CA LEU A 179 -3.39 -12.21 8.26
C LEU A 179 -3.71 -13.24 7.17
N GLU A 180 -3.35 -12.94 5.92
CA GLU A 180 -3.59 -13.82 4.77
C GLU A 180 -2.41 -14.76 4.42
N GLY A 181 -1.24 -14.56 5.02
CA GLY A 181 -0.01 -15.35 4.80
C GLY A 181 0.30 -16.31 5.93
#